data_AF-A0A956HFI0-F1
#
_entry.id   AF-A0A956HFI0-F1
#
_cell.length_a   1.000
_cell.length_b   1.000
_cell.length_c   1.000
_cell.angle_alpha   90.00
_cell.angle_beta   90.00
_cell.angle_gamma   90.00
#
_symmetry.space_group_name_H-M   'P 1'
#
loop_
_entity.id
_entity.type
_entity.pdbx_description
1 polymer ?
#
loop_
_entity_poly.entity_id
_entity_poly.type
_entity_poly.pdbx_seq_one_letter_code
_entity_poly.pdbx_strand_id
1 'polypeptide(L)'
;VRVHNPRSGEVLDEAGVAERVGVAPAKVVDFMALVGDTSDNVPGVRGIGPKAAQALLECFADLDAIYRGLDRVEYLGVRGAKSLAKKLEVGKDEALLARRLVALVDDVPLPFPAASLRQRSLWTGPLDDQADAVFQRLDSHSVLRGARGLAERLQQQG
;
A
#
# COMPACT_ATOMS: atom_id res chain seq x y z
N VAL A 1 -4.89 3.64 -12.38
CA VAL A 1 -4.08 3.78 -11.13
C VAL A 1 -2.63 4.11 -11.50
N ARG A 2 -1.91 4.91 -10.70
CA ARG A 2 -0.46 5.12 -10.82
C ARG A 2 0.18 5.13 -9.43
N VAL A 3 1.13 4.24 -9.17
CA VAL A 3 1.83 4.10 -7.88
C VAL A 3 3.34 4.28 -8.12
N HIS A 4 3.95 5.26 -7.45
CA HIS A 4 5.39 5.48 -7.51
C HIS A 4 6.08 4.82 -6.31
N ASN A 5 7.04 3.93 -6.57
CA ASN A 5 7.88 3.33 -5.54
C ASN A 5 9.14 4.19 -5.34
N PRO A 6 9.26 4.96 -4.23
CA PRO A 6 10.39 5.87 -4.05
C PRO A 6 11.73 5.16 -3.81
N ARG A 7 11.73 3.86 -3.50
CA ARG A 7 12.98 3.08 -3.32
C ARG A 7 13.56 2.62 -4.64
N SER A 8 12.72 2.16 -5.57
CA SER A 8 13.18 1.68 -6.89
C SER A 8 13.06 2.72 -8.00
N GLY A 9 12.30 3.79 -7.80
CA GLY A 9 11.95 4.77 -8.85
C GLY A 9 10.90 4.23 -9.85
N GLU A 10 10.39 3.03 -9.64
CA GLU A 10 9.40 2.38 -10.50
C GLU A 10 8.04 3.07 -10.40
N VAL A 11 7.36 3.22 -11.54
CA VAL A 11 5.97 3.67 -11.59
C VAL A 11 5.12 2.51 -12.10
N LEU A 12 4.24 2.01 -11.23
CA LEU A 12 3.30 0.95 -11.55
C LEU A 12 1.99 1.57 -12.04
N ASP A 13 1.50 1.12 -13.19
CA ASP A 13 0.13 1.32 -13.60
C ASP A 13 -0.76 0.20 -13.06
N GLU A 14 -2.00 0.09 -13.56
CA GLU A 14 -2.93 -0.95 -13.11
C GLU A 14 -2.43 -2.37 -13.43
N ALA A 15 -1.81 -2.58 -14.59
CA ALA A 15 -1.25 -3.87 -14.96
C ALA A 15 -0.03 -4.20 -14.09
N GLY A 16 0.84 -3.22 -13.85
CA GLY A 16 2.00 -3.39 -12.96
C GLY A 16 1.61 -3.71 -11.52
N VAL A 17 0.52 -3.12 -11.00
CA VAL A 17 -0.03 -3.50 -9.68
C VAL A 17 -0.54 -4.93 -9.71
N ALA A 18 -1.29 -5.31 -10.75
CA ALA A 18 -1.82 -6.66 -10.89
C ALA A 18 -0.71 -7.72 -10.98
N GLU A 19 0.37 -7.45 -11.71
CA GLU A 19 1.54 -8.33 -11.79
C GLU A 19 2.25 -8.44 -10.43
N ARG A 20 2.43 -7.31 -9.74
CA ARG A 20 3.19 -7.25 -8.49
C ARG A 20 2.45 -7.85 -7.29
N VAL A 21 1.15 -7.60 -7.17
CA VAL A 21 0.32 -8.05 -6.04
C VAL A 21 -0.39 -9.37 -6.38
N GLY A 22 -0.66 -9.62 -7.66
CA GLY A 22 -1.41 -10.76 -8.18
C GLY A 22 -2.92 -10.54 -8.26
N VAL A 23 -3.41 -9.34 -7.94
CA VAL A 23 -4.82 -8.94 -8.10
C VAL A 23 -4.92 -7.52 -8.62
N ALA A 24 -6.01 -7.19 -9.30
CA ALA A 24 -6.28 -5.83 -9.75
C ALA A 24 -6.31 -4.84 -8.56
N PRO A 25 -5.97 -3.55 -8.76
CA PRO A 25 -5.93 -2.54 -7.70
C PRO A 25 -7.20 -2.49 -6.83
N ALA A 26 -8.37 -2.64 -7.46
CA ALA A 26 -9.66 -2.63 -6.78
C ALA A 26 -9.85 -3.79 -5.77
N LYS A 27 -9.05 -4.86 -5.87
CA LYS A 27 -9.13 -6.05 -5.00
C LYS A 27 -8.00 -6.14 -3.99
N VAL A 28 -7.06 -5.17 -3.97
CA VAL A 28 -5.88 -5.22 -3.10
C VAL A 28 -6.26 -5.23 -1.63
N VAL A 29 -7.25 -4.43 -1.23
CA VAL A 29 -7.74 -4.38 0.16
C VAL A 29 -8.28 -5.74 0.61
N ASP A 30 -9.12 -6.39 -0.22
CA ASP A 30 -9.66 -7.72 0.09
C ASP A 30 -8.57 -8.81 0.06
N PHE A 31 -7.59 -8.69 -0.83
CA PHE A 31 -6.44 -9.58 -0.88
C PHE A 31 -5.62 -9.49 0.42
N MET A 32 -5.32 -8.27 0.88
CA MET A 32 -4.63 -8.03 2.15
C MET A 32 -5.47 -8.46 3.35
N ALA A 33 -6.79 -8.33 3.31
CA ALA A 33 -7.68 -8.83 4.36
C ALA A 33 -7.59 -10.36 4.53
N LEU A 34 -7.38 -11.09 3.44
CA LEU A 34 -7.22 -12.55 3.44
C LEU A 34 -5.81 -12.99 3.85
N VAL A 35 -4.78 -12.34 3.31
CA VAL A 35 -3.39 -12.76 3.47
C VAL A 35 -2.74 -12.17 4.74
N GLY A 36 -3.18 -10.99 5.16
CA GLY A 36 -2.55 -10.17 6.17
C GLY A 36 -1.50 -9.21 5.60
N ASP A 37 -1.03 -8.32 6.48
CA ASP A 37 0.11 -7.43 6.29
C ASP A 37 1.04 -7.56 7.50
N THR A 38 2.18 -8.20 7.28
CA THR A 38 3.15 -8.44 8.35
C THR A 38 3.88 -7.17 8.78
N SER A 39 3.97 -6.16 7.93
CA SER A 39 4.65 -4.89 8.26
C SER A 39 3.82 -4.07 9.24
N ASP A 40 2.49 -4.12 9.07
CA ASP A 40 1.50 -3.43 9.91
C ASP A 40 0.84 -4.35 10.96
N ASN A 41 1.42 -5.54 11.19
CA ASN A 41 0.94 -6.52 12.18
C ASN A 41 -0.55 -6.91 12.00
N VAL A 42 -1.02 -6.97 10.76
CA VAL A 42 -2.35 -7.45 10.38
C VAL A 42 -2.23 -8.94 10.01
N PRO A 43 -2.84 -9.88 10.76
CA PRO A 43 -2.60 -11.31 10.55
C PRO A 43 -3.33 -11.93 9.35
N GLY A 44 -4.47 -11.36 8.92
CA GLY A 44 -5.33 -11.96 7.90
C GLY A 44 -5.99 -13.27 8.36
N VAL A 45 -6.40 -14.12 7.40
CA VAL A 45 -7.06 -15.41 7.69
C VAL A 45 -6.03 -16.53 7.79
N ARG A 46 -5.99 -17.18 8.96
CA ARG A 46 -5.01 -18.25 9.21
C ARG A 46 -5.10 -19.37 8.18
N GLY A 47 -3.99 -19.61 7.47
CA GLY A 47 -3.86 -20.69 6.51
C GLY A 47 -4.43 -20.38 5.12
N ILE A 48 -4.68 -19.10 4.83
CA ILE A 48 -4.92 -18.56 3.49
C ILE A 48 -3.71 -17.70 3.10
N GLY A 49 -2.96 -18.16 2.10
CA GLY A 49 -1.82 -17.42 1.56
C GLY A 49 -2.12 -16.78 0.20
N PRO A 50 -1.14 -16.06 -0.39
CA PRO A 50 -1.31 -15.29 -1.63
C PRO A 50 -2.00 -16.06 -2.77
N LYS A 51 -1.57 -17.28 -3.08
CA LYS A 51 -2.14 -18.08 -4.17
C LYS A 51 -3.62 -18.45 -3.95
N ALA A 52 -4.00 -18.72 -2.70
CA ALA A 52 -5.39 -19.05 -2.37
C ALA A 52 -6.26 -17.78 -2.41
N ALA A 53 -5.75 -16.67 -1.89
CA ALA A 53 -6.43 -15.38 -1.95
C ALA A 53 -6.62 -14.88 -3.39
N GLN A 54 -5.62 -15.05 -4.26
CA GLN A 54 -5.72 -14.75 -5.70
C GLN A 54 -6.82 -15.58 -6.36
N ALA A 55 -6.81 -16.91 -6.20
CA ALA A 55 -7.84 -17.77 -6.80
C ALA A 55 -9.26 -17.46 -6.28
N LEU A 56 -9.40 -17.10 -5.00
CA LEU A 56 -10.66 -16.61 -4.45
C LEU A 56 -11.08 -15.31 -5.16
N LEU A 57 -10.19 -14.33 -5.27
CA LEU A 57 -10.50 -13.04 -5.88
C LEU A 57 -10.52 -13.07 -7.42
N GLU A 58 -10.11 -14.15 -8.07
CA GLU A 58 -10.40 -14.40 -9.49
C GLU A 58 -11.84 -14.89 -9.68
N CYS A 59 -12.32 -15.74 -8.77
CA CYS A 59 -13.65 -16.35 -8.86
C CYS A 59 -14.77 -15.51 -8.24
N PHE A 60 -14.44 -14.66 -7.29
CA PHE A 60 -15.37 -13.81 -6.56
C PHE A 60 -15.05 -12.32 -6.78
N ALA A 61 -16.08 -11.47 -6.69
CA ALA A 61 -15.93 -10.04 -6.90
C ALA A 61 -15.08 -9.38 -5.80
N ASP A 62 -15.40 -9.69 -4.54
CA ASP A 62 -14.89 -9.06 -3.33
C ASP A 62 -14.96 -10.03 -2.13
N LEU A 63 -14.49 -9.59 -0.96
CA LEU A 63 -14.54 -10.38 0.27
C LEU A 63 -15.96 -10.79 0.69
N ASP A 64 -16.95 -9.92 0.50
CA ASP A 64 -18.33 -10.21 0.88
C ASP A 64 -18.95 -11.29 -0.04
N ALA A 65 -18.61 -11.29 -1.33
CA ALA A 65 -18.99 -12.31 -2.29
C ALA A 65 -18.39 -13.67 -1.96
N ILE A 66 -17.14 -13.71 -1.46
CA ILE A 66 -16.53 -14.95 -0.95
C ILE A 66 -17.37 -15.52 0.19
N TYR A 67 -17.72 -14.70 1.18
CA TYR A 67 -18.50 -15.16 2.33
C TYR A 67 -19.95 -15.54 2.00
N ARG A 68 -20.54 -14.93 0.96
CA ARG A 68 -21.86 -15.34 0.45
C ARG A 68 -21.82 -16.67 -0.31
N GLY A 69 -20.67 -17.09 -0.82
CA GLY A 69 -20.52 -18.28 -1.68
C GLY A 69 -19.47 -19.28 -1.20
N LEU A 70 -19.40 -19.53 0.12
CA LEU A 70 -18.43 -20.46 0.71
C LEU A 70 -18.55 -21.89 0.18
N ASP A 71 -19.76 -22.30 -0.22
CA ASP A 71 -20.04 -23.59 -0.86
C ASP A 71 -19.30 -23.75 -2.20
N ARG A 72 -19.08 -22.66 -2.92
CA ARG A 72 -18.37 -22.67 -4.20
C ARG A 72 -16.85 -22.72 -4.05
N VAL A 73 -16.32 -22.42 -2.87
CA VAL A 73 -14.88 -22.34 -2.61
C VAL A 73 -14.18 -23.70 -2.73
N GLU A 74 -14.86 -24.81 -2.42
CA GLU A 74 -14.25 -26.14 -2.50
C GLU A 74 -13.93 -26.59 -3.94
N TYR A 75 -14.57 -25.97 -4.94
CA TYR A 75 -14.39 -26.26 -6.36
C TYR A 75 -13.25 -25.45 -7.00
N LEU A 76 -12.59 -24.57 -6.24
CA LEU A 76 -11.44 -23.83 -6.74
C LEU A 76 -10.28 -24.78 -7.07
N GLY A 77 -9.59 -24.52 -8.18
CA GLY A 77 -8.43 -25.29 -8.65
C GLY A 77 -7.16 -25.12 -7.82
N VAL A 78 -7.26 -24.85 -6.52
CA VAL A 78 -6.13 -24.61 -5.62
C VAL A 78 -5.94 -25.75 -4.63
N ARG A 79 -4.69 -26.02 -4.28
CA ARG A 79 -4.33 -27.05 -3.30
C ARG A 79 -5.02 -26.75 -1.96
N GLY A 80 -5.81 -27.71 -1.48
CA GLY A 80 -6.49 -27.59 -0.20
C GLY A 80 -7.82 -26.82 -0.23
N ALA A 81 -8.41 -26.58 -1.42
CA ALA A 81 -9.69 -25.89 -1.60
C ALA A 81 -10.80 -26.38 -0.66
N LYS A 82 -10.92 -27.70 -0.46
CA LYS A 82 -11.87 -28.34 0.47
C LYS A 82 -11.77 -27.84 1.92
N SER A 83 -10.61 -27.32 2.33
CA SER A 83 -10.39 -26.78 3.68
C SER A 83 -10.53 -25.26 3.75
N LEU A 84 -10.54 -24.55 2.61
CA LEU A 84 -10.57 -23.09 2.56
C LEU A 84 -11.90 -22.55 3.09
N ALA A 85 -13.03 -23.16 2.73
CA ALA A 85 -14.35 -22.73 3.22
C ALA A 85 -14.40 -22.71 4.75
N LYS A 86 -13.92 -23.79 5.41
CA LYS A 86 -13.84 -23.87 6.87
C LYS A 86 -12.88 -22.84 7.48
N LYS A 87 -11.74 -22.56 6.83
CA LYS A 87 -10.79 -21.54 7.31
C LYS A 87 -11.38 -20.15 7.21
N LEU A 88 -12.06 -19.84 6.10
CA LEU A 88 -12.77 -18.57 5.91
C LEU A 88 -13.86 -18.42 6.97
N GLU A 89 -14.69 -19.44 7.18
CA GLU A 89 -15.75 -19.43 8.19
C GLU A 89 -15.21 -19.14 9.59
N VAL A 90 -14.15 -19.85 10.01
CA VAL A 90 -13.51 -19.63 11.31
C VAL A 90 -12.83 -18.27 11.40
N GLY A 91 -12.21 -17.80 10.31
CA GLY A 91 -11.44 -16.56 10.26
C GLY A 91 -12.23 -15.33 9.80
N LYS A 92 -13.56 -15.39 9.82
CA LYS A 92 -14.43 -14.36 9.24
C LYS A 92 -14.23 -13.02 9.91
N ASP A 93 -14.23 -13.00 11.24
CA ASP A 93 -14.12 -11.77 12.01
C ASP A 93 -12.73 -11.15 11.87
N GLU A 94 -11.68 -11.98 11.81
CA GLU A 94 -10.31 -11.53 11.51
C GLU A 94 -10.22 -10.93 10.11
N ALA A 95 -10.83 -11.54 9.09
CA ALA A 95 -10.83 -11.00 7.73
C ALA A 95 -11.55 -9.65 7.66
N LEU A 96 -12.72 -9.52 8.29
CA LEU A 96 -13.48 -8.28 8.29
C LEU A 96 -12.77 -7.17 9.07
N LEU A 97 -12.10 -7.52 10.18
CA LEU A 97 -11.24 -6.58 10.90
C LEU A 97 -10.03 -6.18 10.07
N ALA A 98 -9.32 -7.13 9.48
CA ALA A 98 -8.17 -6.88 8.61
C ALA A 98 -8.56 -5.98 7.43
N ARG A 99 -9.72 -6.22 6.79
CA ARG A 99 -10.25 -5.36 5.72
C ARG A 99 -10.39 -3.90 6.16
N ARG A 100 -10.88 -3.66 7.39
CA ARG A 100 -10.99 -2.30 7.93
C ARG A 100 -9.62 -1.68 8.23
N LEU A 101 -8.66 -2.47 8.73
CA LEU A 101 -7.34 -1.99 9.12
C LEU A 101 -6.47 -1.62 7.91
N VAL A 102 -6.56 -2.38 6.82
CA VAL A 102 -5.76 -2.15 5.61
C VAL A 102 -6.42 -1.17 4.63
N ALA A 103 -7.69 -0.83 4.84
CA ALA A 103 -8.38 0.17 4.03
C ALA A 103 -7.92 1.58 4.40
N LEU A 104 -7.70 2.42 3.39
CA LEU A 104 -7.45 3.84 3.58
C LEU A 104 -8.76 4.56 3.87
N VAL A 105 -8.71 5.52 4.80
CA VAL A 105 -9.77 6.51 4.99
C VAL A 105 -9.55 7.62 3.97
N ASP A 106 -10.47 7.76 3.01
CA ASP A 106 -10.34 8.66 1.86
C ASP A 106 -11.15 9.97 1.99
N ASP A 107 -11.89 10.12 3.09
CA ASP A 107 -12.76 11.27 3.39
C ASP A 107 -12.24 12.16 4.52
N VAL A 108 -10.93 12.09 4.82
CA VAL A 108 -10.32 12.91 5.88
C VAL A 108 -10.45 14.40 5.54
N PRO A 109 -11.08 15.22 6.40
CA PRO A 109 -11.21 16.65 6.16
C PRO A 109 -9.85 17.32 6.27
N LEU A 110 -9.35 17.85 5.16
CA LEU A 110 -8.11 18.61 5.13
C LEU A 110 -8.40 20.12 5.28
N PRO A 111 -7.55 20.87 6.01
CA PRO A 111 -7.71 22.32 6.15
C PRO A 111 -7.39 23.08 4.85
N PHE A 112 -7.02 22.38 3.78
CA PHE A 112 -6.72 22.92 2.47
C PHE A 112 -7.06 21.89 1.36
N PRO A 113 -7.39 22.34 0.13
CA PRO A 113 -7.59 21.44 -1.00
C PRO A 113 -6.29 20.75 -1.43
N ALA A 114 -6.34 19.48 -1.84
CA ALA A 114 -5.16 18.78 -2.38
C ALA A 114 -4.54 19.51 -3.59
N ALA A 115 -5.35 20.14 -4.46
CA ALA A 115 -4.85 20.93 -5.59
C ALA A 115 -4.11 22.22 -5.16
N SER A 116 -4.28 22.67 -3.91
CA SER A 116 -3.52 23.78 -3.32
C SER A 116 -2.14 23.34 -2.82
N LEU A 117 -1.92 22.03 -2.68
CA LEU A 117 -0.59 21.41 -2.76
C LEU A 117 -0.13 21.50 -4.22
N ARG A 118 -0.04 22.74 -4.72
CA ARG A 118 0.88 22.99 -5.82
C ARG A 118 2.22 22.49 -5.34
N GLN A 119 3.01 22.03 -6.29
CA GLN A 119 4.45 21.94 -6.23
C GLN A 119 4.98 23.31 -5.78
N ARG A 120 4.79 23.65 -4.50
CA ARG A 120 5.46 24.73 -3.78
C ARG A 120 6.85 24.19 -3.71
N SER A 121 7.54 24.44 -4.82
CA SER A 121 8.95 24.73 -4.91
C SER A 121 9.78 23.85 -4.02
N LEU A 122 10.59 22.98 -4.65
CA LEU A 122 11.96 22.74 -4.21
C LEU A 122 12.37 23.84 -3.23
N TRP A 123 12.44 23.49 -1.94
CA TRP A 123 12.66 24.42 -0.83
C TRP A 123 13.35 25.72 -1.28
N THR A 124 12.62 26.84 -1.27
CA THR A 124 13.13 28.16 -1.71
C THR A 124 13.63 29.01 -0.56
N GLY A 125 13.50 28.53 0.68
CA GLY A 125 14.15 29.16 1.82
C GLY A 125 15.67 29.05 1.72
N PRO A 126 16.44 29.94 2.35
CA PRO A 126 17.87 29.70 2.52
C PRO A 126 18.07 28.40 3.33
N LEU A 127 19.04 27.58 2.95
CA LEU A 127 19.67 26.65 3.89
C LEU A 127 20.53 27.53 4.81
N ASP A 128 19.88 28.17 5.76
CA ASP A 128 20.47 29.15 6.67
C ASP A 128 21.20 28.47 7.84
N ASP A 129 21.74 29.29 8.74
CA ASP A 129 22.48 28.83 9.91
C ASP A 129 21.63 27.94 10.84
N GLN A 130 20.29 28.05 10.79
CA GLN A 130 19.40 27.17 11.55
C GLN A 130 19.34 25.77 10.94
N ALA A 131 19.26 25.66 9.62
CA ALA A 131 19.39 24.38 8.93
C ALA A 131 20.75 23.75 9.26
N ASP A 132 21.84 24.52 9.22
CA ASP A 132 23.17 24.05 9.56
C ASP A 132 23.26 23.50 10.97
N ALA A 133 22.71 24.22 11.95
CA ALA A 133 22.68 23.78 13.34
C ALA A 133 21.91 22.46 13.53
N VAL A 134 20.81 22.25 12.79
CA VAL A 134 20.05 20.99 12.82
C VAL A 134 20.86 19.85 12.23
N PHE A 135 21.46 20.03 11.05
CA PHE A 135 22.23 18.96 10.40
C PHE A 135 23.54 18.63 11.13
N GLN A 136 24.16 19.62 11.80
CA GLN A 136 25.30 19.39 12.70
C GLN A 136 24.89 18.54 13.91
N ARG A 137 23.77 18.86 14.57
CA ARG A 137 23.26 18.07 15.70
C ARG A 137 22.90 16.63 15.34
N LEU A 138 22.55 16.38 14.08
CA LEU A 138 22.21 15.06 13.56
C LEU A 138 23.42 14.33 12.95
N ASP A 139 24.64 14.88 13.07
CA ASP A 139 25.88 14.39 12.42
C ASP A 139 25.69 14.09 10.90
N SER A 140 24.78 14.82 10.26
CA SER A 140 24.27 14.52 8.92
C SER A 140 24.86 15.45 7.86
N HIS A 141 26.17 15.74 7.97
CA HIS A 141 26.86 16.71 7.11
C HIS A 141 26.83 16.35 5.61
N SER A 142 26.78 15.07 5.26
CA SER A 142 26.66 14.61 3.86
C SER A 142 25.30 14.96 3.25
N VAL A 143 24.23 14.88 4.04
CA VAL A 143 22.87 15.20 3.62
C VAL A 143 22.73 16.71 3.38
N LEU A 144 23.25 17.54 4.28
CA LEU A 144 23.26 19.00 4.11
C LEU A 144 24.02 19.42 2.84
N ARG A 145 25.20 18.84 2.60
CA ARG A 145 25.97 19.09 1.35
C ARG A 145 25.18 18.67 0.12
N GLY A 146 24.53 17.52 0.15
CA GLY A 146 23.68 17.04 -0.94
C GLY A 146 22.48 17.95 -1.21
N ALA A 147 21.82 18.43 -0.15
CA ALA A 147 20.71 19.37 -0.25
C ALA A 147 21.13 20.71 -0.86
N ARG A 148 22.28 21.26 -0.44
CA ARG A 148 22.86 22.49 -1.01
C ARG A 148 23.16 22.33 -2.51
N GLY A 149 23.85 21.26 -2.88
CA GLY A 149 24.17 20.99 -4.29
C GLY A 149 22.93 20.74 -5.16
N LEU A 150 21.85 20.21 -4.59
CA LEU A 150 20.57 20.11 -5.31
C LEU A 150 19.94 21.50 -5.50
N ALA A 151 19.91 22.33 -4.46
CA ALA A 151 19.35 23.68 -4.52
C ALA A 151 20.04 24.55 -5.59
N GLU A 152 21.38 24.51 -5.65
CA GLU A 152 22.17 25.23 -6.66
C GLU A 152 21.82 24.81 -8.09
N ARG A 153 21.71 23.49 -8.36
CA ARG A 153 21.36 22.98 -9.69
C ARG A 153 19.97 23.42 -10.15
N LEU A 154 19.03 23.50 -9.22
CA LEU A 154 17.64 23.85 -9.52
C LEU A 154 17.48 25.35 -9.78
N GLN A 155 18.27 26.19 -9.11
CA GLN A 155 18.32 27.63 -9.39
C GLN A 155 18.93 27.96 -10.76
N GLN A 156 19.77 27.08 -11.32
CA GLN A 156 20.37 27.24 -12.65
C GLN A 156 19.48 26.72 -13.80
N GLN A 157 18.41 25.98 -13.50
CA GLN A 157 17.50 25.38 -14.48
C GLN A 157 16.19 26.16 -14.67
N GLY A 158 15.99 27.25 -13.93
CA GLY A 158 14.87 28.20 -14.07
C GLY A 158 15.33 29.51 -14.67
#